data_AF-A0AAU2AXG7-F1
#
_entry.id   AF-A0AAU2AXG7-F1
#
_cell.length_a   1.000
_cell.length_b   1.000
_cell.length_c   1.000
_cell.angle_alpha   90.00
_cell.angle_beta   90.00
_cell.angle_gamma   90.00
#
_symmetry.space_group_name_H-M   'P 1'
#
loop_
_entity.id
_entity.type
_entity.pdbx_description
1 polymer ?
#
loop_
_entity_poly.entity_id
_entity_poly.type
_entity_poly.pdbx_seq_one_letter_code
_entity_poly.pdbx_strand_id
1 'polypeptide(L)'
;MFWVIVVAMAVVVGGAALVALGGGGSLPEAVQDRIAARLPQDRPLSRDDVDGIRLPMAVRGYRMDEVDDVLDRLGAELAYRDARIAELEAVATVRGAVEATAGPDAGAEPLPGLEEFAKVVEPASLAKHPEGTGPAADQ
;
A
#
# COMPACT_ATOMS: atom_id res chain seq x y z
N MET A 1 -13.56 32.53 -65.90
CA MET A 1 -12.14 32.49 -65.47
C MET A 1 -11.99 32.29 -63.96
N PHE A 2 -12.51 33.19 -63.11
CA PHE A 2 -12.39 33.10 -61.64
C PHE A 2 -12.88 31.78 -61.02
N TRP A 3 -14.06 31.30 -61.43
CA TRP A 3 -14.61 30.03 -60.95
C TRP A 3 -13.71 28.82 -61.23
N VAL A 4 -12.99 28.82 -62.35
CA VAL A 4 -12.04 27.74 -62.69
C VAL A 4 -10.87 27.75 -61.72
N ILE A 5 -10.37 28.93 -61.34
CA ILE A 5 -9.29 29.10 -60.37
C ILE A 5 -9.74 28.64 -58.98
N VAL A 6 -10.96 29.00 -58.56
CA VAL A 6 -11.52 28.59 -57.26
C VAL A 6 -11.68 27.07 -57.18
N VAL A 7 -12.23 26.44 -58.21
CA VAL A 7 -12.39 24.99 -58.26
C VAL A 7 -11.03 24.29 -58.29
N ALA A 8 -10.07 24.79 -59.09
CA ALA A 8 -8.72 24.25 -59.12
C ALA A 8 -8.06 24.32 -57.73
N MET A 9 -8.20 25.45 -57.02
CA MET A 9 -7.68 25.60 -55.67
C MET A 9 -8.36 24.66 -54.68
N ALA A 10 -9.68 24.50 -54.75
CA ALA A 10 -10.42 23.57 -53.90
C ALA A 10 -9.98 22.11 -54.12
N VAL A 11 -9.73 21.72 -55.38
CA VAL A 11 -9.23 20.38 -55.71
C VAL A 11 -7.81 20.17 -55.19
N VAL A 12 -6.92 21.16 -55.33
CA VAL A 12 -5.55 21.08 -54.82
C VAL A 12 -5.53 21.00 -53.29
N VAL A 13 -6.26 21.89 -52.60
CA VAL A 13 -6.33 21.92 -51.14
C VAL A 13 -7.02 20.66 -50.61
N GLY A 14 -8.13 20.25 -51.21
CA GLY A 14 -8.85 19.03 -50.83
C GLY A 14 -8.02 17.77 -51.05
N GLY A 15 -7.33 17.68 -52.20
CA GLY A 15 -6.40 16.58 -52.49
C GLY A 15 -5.22 16.54 -51.51
N ALA A 16 -4.59 17.68 -51.25
CA ALA A 16 -3.51 17.79 -50.28
C ALA A 16 -3.98 17.43 -48.85
N ALA A 17 -5.17 17.85 -48.44
CA ALA A 17 -5.76 17.48 -47.16
C ALA A 17 -6.00 15.97 -47.07
N LEU A 18 -6.57 15.34 -48.11
CA LEU A 18 -6.77 13.89 -48.13
C LEU A 18 -5.46 13.11 -48.06
N VAL A 19 -4.41 13.58 -48.74
CA VAL A 19 -3.07 12.99 -48.65
C VAL A 19 -2.48 13.17 -47.25
N ALA A 20 -2.59 14.38 -46.68
CA ALA A 20 -2.09 14.68 -45.33
C ALA A 20 -2.84 13.92 -44.22
N LEU A 21 -4.14 13.65 -44.41
CA LEU A 21 -4.98 12.94 -43.45
C LEU A 21 -4.88 11.42 -43.55
N GLY A 22 -4.06 10.87 -44.45
CA GLY A 22 -3.81 9.43 -44.53
C GLY A 22 -4.28 8.75 -45.81
N GLY A 23 -4.18 9.43 -46.96
CA GLY A 23 -4.43 8.85 -48.27
C GLY A 23 -3.42 7.74 -48.64
N GLY A 24 -3.66 6.51 -48.17
CA GLY A 24 -3.14 5.28 -48.78
C GLY A 24 -2.10 4.47 -48.01
N GLY A 25 -1.87 4.74 -46.73
CA GLY A 25 -1.08 3.88 -45.87
C GLY A 25 -1.65 3.93 -44.48
N SER A 26 -1.89 2.78 -43.86
CA SER A 26 -2.21 2.72 -42.44
C SER A 26 -1.14 3.51 -41.71
N LEU A 27 -1.50 4.71 -41.23
CA LEU A 27 -0.76 5.31 -40.13
C LEU A 27 -0.67 4.17 -39.11
N PRO A 28 0.55 3.69 -38.75
CA PRO A 28 0.65 2.67 -37.72
C PRO A 28 -0.17 3.18 -36.56
N GLU A 29 -1.12 2.36 -36.08
CA GLU A 29 -2.01 2.67 -34.96
C GLU A 29 -1.16 3.45 -33.96
N ALA A 30 -1.46 4.75 -33.79
CA ALA A 30 -0.61 5.60 -32.97
C ALA A 30 -0.44 4.85 -31.66
N VAL A 31 0.79 4.44 -31.35
CA VAL A 31 1.07 3.76 -30.08
C VAL A 31 0.57 4.74 -29.07
N GLN A 32 -0.60 4.42 -28.50
CA GLN A 32 -1.20 5.22 -27.47
C GLN A 32 -0.07 5.41 -26.48
N ASP A 33 0.35 6.65 -26.26
CA ASP A 33 1.34 7.05 -25.26
C ASP A 33 0.74 6.89 -23.85
N ARG A 34 0.01 5.78 -23.68
CA ARG A 34 -0.28 5.11 -22.44
C ARG A 34 1.05 4.54 -22.01
N ILE A 35 1.90 5.40 -21.49
CA ILE A 35 2.72 5.05 -20.34
C ILE A 35 1.71 4.71 -19.24
N ALA A 36 1.11 3.53 -19.32
CA ALA A 36 0.38 2.94 -18.23
C ALA A 36 1.47 2.65 -17.21
N ALA A 37 1.68 3.58 -16.28
CA ALA A 37 2.49 3.34 -15.10
C ALA A 37 1.83 2.14 -14.40
N ARG A 38 2.33 0.94 -14.72
CA ARG A 38 1.77 -0.29 -14.22
C ARG A 38 2.27 -0.42 -12.80
N LEU A 39 1.32 -0.52 -11.88
CA LEU A 39 1.60 -0.85 -10.49
C LEU A 39 2.49 -2.11 -10.41
N PRO A 40 3.46 -2.16 -9.48
CA PRO A 40 4.26 -3.36 -9.25
C PRO A 40 3.37 -4.61 -9.11
N GLN A 41 3.77 -5.71 -9.76
CA GLN A 41 3.02 -6.98 -9.74
C GLN A 41 3.79 -8.09 -9.02
N ASP A 42 5.07 -7.84 -8.76
CA ASP A 42 6.06 -8.73 -8.17
C ASP A 42 6.21 -8.53 -6.66
N ARG A 43 5.71 -7.41 -6.13
CA ARG A 43 5.75 -7.07 -4.71
C ARG A 43 4.40 -6.51 -4.21
N PRO A 44 4.14 -6.55 -2.89
CA PRO A 44 3.02 -5.83 -2.29
C PRO A 44 3.08 -4.33 -2.62
N LEU A 45 1.92 -3.71 -2.75
CA LEU A 45 1.80 -2.28 -3.03
C LEU A 45 2.04 -1.46 -1.77
N SER A 46 2.88 -0.44 -1.91
CA SER A 46 3.09 0.60 -0.90
C SER A 46 2.29 1.85 -1.23
N ARG A 47 2.15 2.75 -0.25
CA ARG A 47 1.54 4.06 -0.46
C ARG A 47 2.23 4.85 -1.58
N ASP A 48 3.56 4.83 -1.64
CA ASP A 48 4.33 5.56 -2.66
C ASP A 48 4.01 5.10 -4.08
N ASP A 49 3.70 3.81 -4.26
CA ASP A 49 3.31 3.26 -5.57
C ASP A 49 1.95 3.80 -6.03
N VAL A 50 1.04 4.07 -5.09
CA VAL A 50 -0.27 4.66 -5.38
C VAL A 50 -0.14 6.16 -5.62
N ASP A 51 0.60 6.87 -4.79
CA ASP A 51 0.81 8.33 -4.92
C ASP A 51 1.54 8.70 -6.22
N GLY A 52 2.36 7.78 -6.76
CA GLY A 52 3.09 7.96 -8.02
C GLY A 52 2.30 7.59 -9.28
N ILE A 53 1.11 6.97 -9.17
CA ILE A 53 0.38 6.49 -10.34
C ILE A 53 -0.21 7.65 -11.14
N ARG A 54 -0.14 7.58 -12.47
CA ARG A 54 -0.78 8.54 -13.36
C ARG A 54 -1.79 7.84 -14.26
N LEU A 55 -3.06 8.14 -14.01
CA LEU A 55 -4.17 7.57 -14.76
C LEU A 55 -4.45 8.46 -16.01
N PRO A 56 -4.48 7.88 -17.22
CA PRO A 56 -4.78 8.64 -18.43
C PRO A 56 -6.26 9.04 -18.48
N MET A 57 -6.55 10.21 -19.04
CA MET A 57 -7.93 10.69 -19.21
C MET A 57 -8.64 9.99 -20.39
N ALA A 58 -9.92 9.69 -20.22
CA ALA A 58 -10.78 9.08 -21.24
C ALA A 58 -11.99 9.98 -21.54
N VAL A 59 -12.49 9.94 -22.79
CA VAL A 59 -13.66 10.72 -23.25
C VAL A 59 -14.90 10.48 -22.38
N ARG A 60 -14.99 9.29 -21.76
CA ARG A 60 -15.91 8.96 -20.69
C ARG A 60 -15.08 8.37 -19.55
N GLY A 61 -15.14 8.97 -18.37
CA GLY A 61 -14.33 8.56 -17.23
C GLY A 61 -14.99 8.95 -15.91
N TYR A 62 -14.44 8.42 -14.82
CA TYR A 62 -14.74 8.91 -13.48
C TYR A 62 -14.20 10.33 -13.34
N ARG A 63 -14.77 11.10 -12.41
CA ARG A 63 -14.26 12.43 -12.09
C ARG A 63 -12.91 12.30 -11.40
N MET A 64 -11.92 13.10 -11.80
CA MET A 64 -10.58 13.02 -11.19
C MET A 64 -10.62 13.30 -9.70
N ASP A 65 -11.34 14.34 -9.26
CA ASP A 65 -11.47 14.66 -7.82
C ASP A 65 -11.93 13.44 -6.99
N GLU A 66 -12.95 12.72 -7.48
CA GLU A 66 -13.50 11.55 -6.79
C GLU A 66 -12.54 10.35 -6.81
N VAL A 67 -11.78 10.18 -7.90
CA VAL A 67 -10.76 9.14 -8.00
C VAL A 67 -9.59 9.44 -7.09
N ASP A 68 -9.11 10.68 -7.07
CA ASP A 68 -8.00 11.12 -6.24
C ASP A 68 -8.35 10.99 -4.75
N ASP A 69 -9.56 11.42 -4.34
CA ASP A 69 -10.05 11.24 -2.96
C ASP A 69 -10.06 9.75 -2.53
N VAL A 70 -10.48 8.86 -3.44
CA VAL A 70 -10.50 7.41 -3.18
C VAL A 70 -9.09 6.85 -3.11
N LEU A 71 -8.19 7.26 -4.01
CA LEU A 71 -6.79 6.82 -4.02
C LEU A 71 -6.05 7.28 -2.77
N ASP A 72 -6.25 8.52 -2.34
CA ASP A 72 -5.68 9.06 -1.11
C ASP A 72 -6.13 8.27 0.13
N ARG A 73 -7.43 7.94 0.19
CA ARG A 73 -7.97 7.11 1.26
C ARG A 73 -7.39 5.70 1.25
N LEU A 74 -7.22 5.11 0.07
CA LEU A 74 -6.60 3.79 -0.12
C LEU A 74 -5.11 3.82 0.27
N GLY A 75 -4.37 4.84 -0.14
CA GLY A 75 -2.95 5.02 0.21
C GLY A 75 -2.74 5.16 1.73
N ALA A 76 -3.63 5.88 2.41
CA ALA A 76 -3.61 5.98 3.87
C ALA A 76 -3.89 4.62 4.55
N GLU A 77 -4.83 3.85 4.03
CA GLU A 77 -5.17 2.51 4.55
C GLU A 77 -4.02 1.51 4.31
N LEU A 78 -3.36 1.57 3.15
CA LEU A 78 -2.16 0.76 2.88
C LEU A 78 -1.05 1.08 3.88
N ALA A 79 -0.74 2.36 4.08
CA ALA A 79 0.28 2.77 5.04
C ALA A 79 -0.04 2.31 6.48
N TYR A 80 -1.32 2.35 6.88
CA TYR A 80 -1.75 1.84 8.17
C TYR A 80 -1.56 0.32 8.29
N ARG A 81 -1.91 -0.44 7.25
CA ARG A 81 -1.72 -1.89 7.20
C ARG A 81 -0.24 -2.27 7.24
N ASP A 82 0.60 -1.59 6.48
CA ASP A 82 2.04 -1.85 6.44
C ASP A 82 2.68 -1.58 7.80
N ALA A 83 2.30 -0.49 8.48
CA ALA A 83 2.76 -0.21 9.83
C ALA A 83 2.32 -1.31 10.81
N ARG A 84 1.09 -1.79 10.68
CA ARG A 84 0.56 -2.87 11.54
C ARG A 84 1.26 -4.20 11.30
N ILE A 85 1.59 -4.52 10.04
CA ILE A 85 2.34 -5.72 9.68
C ILE A 85 3.76 -5.64 10.26
N ALA A 86 4.44 -4.51 10.10
CA ALA A 86 5.78 -4.31 10.65
C ALA A 86 5.83 -4.48 12.17
N GLU A 87 4.80 -3.99 12.88
CA GLU A 87 4.67 -4.21 14.33
C GLU A 87 4.51 -5.69 14.69
N LEU A 88 3.63 -6.40 13.97
CA LEU A 88 3.41 -7.84 14.20
C LEU A 88 4.66 -8.67 13.90
N GLU A 89 5.38 -8.34 12.83
CA GLU A 89 6.64 -8.99 12.45
C GLU A 89 7.75 -8.73 13.48
N ALA A 90 7.82 -7.52 14.04
CA ALA A 90 8.76 -7.20 15.10
C ALA A 90 8.49 -8.04 16.36
N VAL A 91 7.22 -8.16 16.76
CA VAL A 91 6.82 -9.01 17.90
C VAL A 91 7.15 -10.49 17.64
N ALA A 92 6.85 -10.98 16.44
CA ALA A 92 7.16 -12.35 16.05
C ALA A 92 8.67 -12.62 16.08
N THR A 93 9.48 -11.67 15.61
CA THR A 93 10.94 -11.74 15.63
C THR A 93 11.49 -11.82 17.06
N VAL A 94 11.01 -10.95 17.95
CA VAL A 94 11.42 -10.96 19.37
C VAL A 94 11.00 -12.26 20.05
N ARG A 95 9.77 -12.74 19.84
CA ARG A 95 9.33 -14.04 20.38
C ARG A 95 10.22 -15.18 19.89
N GLY A 96 10.51 -15.24 18.59
CA GLY A 96 11.40 -16.25 18.03
C GLY A 96 12.80 -16.23 18.64
N ALA A 97 13.34 -15.03 18.93
CA ALA A 97 14.62 -14.89 19.62
C ALA A 97 14.57 -15.42 21.07
N VAL A 98 13.51 -15.12 21.82
CA VAL A 98 13.32 -15.61 23.20
C VAL A 98 13.21 -17.14 23.21
N GLU A 99 12.41 -17.72 22.31
CA GLU A 99 12.26 -19.18 22.19
C GLU A 99 13.58 -19.86 21.81
N ALA A 100 14.38 -19.26 20.91
CA ALA A 100 15.70 -19.77 20.55
C ALA A 100 16.70 -19.74 21.71
N THR A 101 16.63 -18.72 22.59
CA THR A 101 17.43 -18.66 23.81
C THR A 101 16.93 -19.58 24.93
N ALA A 102 15.65 -19.96 24.91
CA ALA A 102 15.02 -20.81 25.93
C ALA A 102 15.13 -22.32 25.63
N GLY A 103 16.13 -22.73 24.82
CA GLY A 103 16.37 -24.13 24.46
C GLY A 103 16.52 -25.08 25.68
N PRO A 104 16.48 -26.41 25.45
CA PRO A 104 16.30 -27.44 26.49
C PRO A 104 17.35 -27.48 27.61
N ASP A 105 18.43 -26.70 27.50
CA ASP A 105 19.49 -26.56 28.52
C ASP A 105 19.27 -25.38 29.48
N ALA A 106 18.15 -24.63 29.39
CA ALA A 106 17.78 -23.56 30.33
C ALA A 106 17.46 -24.04 31.76
N GLY A 107 17.70 -25.33 32.06
CA GLY A 107 17.71 -25.91 33.40
C GLY A 107 19.09 -26.08 34.03
N ALA A 108 20.18 -25.69 33.36
CA ALA A 108 21.54 -25.81 33.91
C ALA A 108 21.95 -24.53 34.66
N GLU A 109 21.78 -24.57 36.00
CA GLU A 109 22.35 -23.68 37.03
C GLU A 109 22.12 -22.16 36.84
N PRO A 110 21.36 -21.48 37.72
CA PRO A 110 21.24 -20.03 37.65
C PRO A 110 22.63 -19.38 37.72
N LEU A 111 22.92 -18.50 36.76
CA LEU A 111 24.15 -17.72 36.74
C LEU A 111 24.31 -16.99 38.08
N PRO A 112 25.45 -17.17 38.79
CA PRO A 112 25.63 -16.62 40.13
C PRO A 112 25.49 -15.10 40.11
N GLY A 113 24.53 -14.58 40.87
CA GLY A 113 24.28 -13.13 41.03
C GLY A 113 22.90 -12.62 40.54
N LEU A 114 22.13 -13.39 39.77
CA LEU A 114 20.77 -12.98 39.33
C LEU A 114 19.67 -13.24 40.37
N GLU A 115 19.97 -14.06 41.38
CA GLU A 115 19.07 -14.40 42.49
C GLU A 115 18.77 -13.18 43.38
N GLU A 116 19.74 -12.28 43.55
CA GLU A 116 19.57 -11.03 44.31
C GLU A 116 18.59 -10.08 43.61
N PHE A 117 18.66 -10.00 42.28
CA PHE A 117 17.76 -9.16 41.48
C PHE A 117 16.33 -9.72 41.43
N ALA A 118 16.16 -11.05 41.32
CA ALA A 118 14.84 -11.69 41.33
C ALA A 118 14.07 -11.40 42.64
N LYS A 119 14.77 -11.42 43.79
CA LYS A 119 14.21 -11.13 45.11
C LYS A 119 13.71 -9.68 45.27
N VAL A 120 14.24 -8.74 44.48
CA VAL A 120 13.83 -7.32 44.49
C VAL A 120 12.58 -7.06 43.64
N VAL A 121 12.30 -7.91 42.65
CA VAL A 121 11.12 -7.80 41.76
C VAL A 121 9.88 -8.47 42.37
N GLU A 122 10.06 -9.50 43.19
CA GLU A 122 9.01 -10.27 43.85
C GLU A 122 8.07 -9.50 44.84
N PRO A 123 8.51 -8.49 45.62
CA PRO A 123 7.67 -7.89 46.66
C PRO A 123 6.48 -7.07 46.11
N ALA A 124 6.42 -6.75 44.81
CA ALA A 124 5.29 -6.04 44.23
C ALA A 124 4.11 -6.96 43.85
N SER A 125 4.33 -8.27 43.67
CA SER A 125 3.30 -9.21 43.22
C SER A 125 2.36 -9.70 44.34
N LEU A 126 2.76 -9.57 45.61
CA LEU A 126 2.00 -10.07 46.77
C LEU A 126 0.94 -9.09 47.29
N ALA A 127 0.84 -7.87 46.75
CA ALA A 127 -0.02 -6.81 47.31
C ALA A 127 -1.42 -6.68 46.66
N LYS A 128 -1.92 -7.68 45.92
CA LYS A 128 -3.26 -7.57 45.31
C LYS A 128 -4.06 -8.86 45.37
N HIS A 129 -4.60 -9.18 46.54
CA HIS A 129 -5.82 -9.98 46.74
C HIS A 129 -6.48 -9.57 48.08
N PRO A 130 -7.52 -8.72 48.10
CA PRO A 130 -8.43 -8.69 49.24
C PRO A 130 -9.39 -9.89 49.13
N GLU A 131 -9.11 -10.94 49.91
CA GLU A 131 -10.11 -11.91 50.32
C GLU A 131 -11.21 -11.19 51.10
N GLY A 132 -12.43 -11.22 50.58
CA GLY A 132 -13.66 -10.77 51.24
C GLY A 132 -14.63 -11.92 51.35
N THR A 133 -14.33 -12.85 52.26
CA THR A 133 -15.16 -13.99 52.66
C THR A 133 -16.52 -13.51 53.19
N GLY A 134 -17.62 -14.04 52.64
CA GLY A 134 -18.95 -13.83 53.20
C GLY A 134 -19.16 -14.64 54.49
N PRO A 135 -20.17 -14.30 55.32
CA PRO A 135 -20.70 -15.25 56.28
C PRO A 135 -22.05 -15.82 55.84
N ALA A 136 -22.18 -17.11 56.14
CA ALA A 136 -23.38 -17.91 56.00
C ALA A 136 -24.51 -17.45 56.93
N ALA A 137 -25.71 -17.93 56.60
CA ALA A 137 -26.94 -17.83 57.38
C ALA A 137 -26.79 -18.30 58.84
N ASP A 138 -27.36 -17.54 59.77
CA ASP A 138 -28.38 -18.02 60.71
C ASP A 138 -29.09 -16.84 61.38
N GLN A 139 -30.40 -16.99 61.61
CA GLN A 139 -31.45 -16.04 62.07
C GLN A 139 -32.26 -15.29 61.00
#